data_AF-A0A1E7X7F7-F1
#
_entry.id   AF-A0A1E7X7F7-F1
#
_cell.length_a   1.000
_cell.length_b   1.000
_cell.length_c   1.000
_cell.angle_alpha   90.00
_cell.angle_beta   90.00
_cell.angle_gamma   90.00
#
_symmetry.space_group_name_H-M   'P 1'
#
loop_
_entity.id
_entity.type
_entity.pdbx_description
1 polymer ?
#
loop_
_entity_poly.entity_id
_entity_poly.type
_entity_poly.pdbx_seq_one_letter_code
_entity_poly.pdbx_strand_id
1 'polypeptide(L)'
;MTDFTLAMGGKIQEASITPLYMRPLAILVRPGNPKHLRGVADLMQPGVRLLVVNGAGQNGVWEDMAGRKGSMESVRKVRANIASYAPNSASARGTWTARTDIDAWLMAGTGRWRSG
;
A
#
# COMPACT_ATOMS: atom_id res chain seq x y z
N MET A 1 0.85 -11.94 8.72
CA MET A 1 0.58 -12.84 9.85
C MET A 1 1.63 -12.74 10.94
N THR A 2 2.91 -12.47 10.62
CA THR A 2 4.00 -12.33 11.60
C THR A 2 3.67 -11.41 12.78
N ASP A 3 3.22 -10.17 12.53
CA ASP A 3 2.83 -9.23 13.59
C ASP A 3 1.74 -9.81 14.52
N PHE A 4 0.81 -10.60 13.97
CA PHE A 4 -0.27 -11.21 14.71
C PHE A 4 0.21 -12.40 15.55
N THR A 5 1.11 -13.23 15.01
CA THR A 5 1.72 -14.32 15.78
C THR A 5 2.54 -13.79 16.95
N LEU A 6 3.31 -12.71 16.74
CA LEU A 6 4.04 -12.02 17.80
C LEU A 6 3.09 -11.50 18.88
N ALA A 7 1.98 -10.84 18.49
CA ALA A 7 0.98 -10.34 19.43
C ALA A 7 0.30 -11.45 20.26
N MET A 8 0.26 -12.68 19.74
CA MET A 8 -0.33 -13.84 20.41
C MET A 8 0.63 -14.58 21.35
N GLY A 9 1.89 -14.12 21.48
CA GLY A 9 2.81 -14.57 22.53
C GLY A 9 3.08 -16.08 22.51
N GLY A 10 3.28 -16.65 21.31
CA GLY A 10 3.57 -18.08 21.15
C GLY A 10 2.35 -19.01 21.22
N LYS A 11 1.13 -18.49 21.32
CA LYS A 11 -0.12 -19.29 21.30
C LYS A 11 -0.49 -19.82 19.91
N ILE A 12 0.26 -19.45 18.87
CA ILE A 12 0.08 -19.91 17.50
C ILE A 12 1.32 -20.71 17.11
N GLN A 13 1.12 -21.94 16.63
CA GLN A 13 2.19 -22.71 16.02
C GLN A 13 2.50 -22.12 14.63
N GLU A 14 3.57 -21.36 14.50
CA GLU A 14 3.91 -20.68 13.23
C GLU A 14 4.02 -21.64 12.04
N ALA A 15 4.54 -22.85 12.28
CA ALA A 15 4.68 -23.89 11.26
C ALA A 15 3.33 -24.40 10.70
N SER A 16 2.21 -24.15 11.40
CA SER A 16 0.88 -24.54 10.94
C SER A 16 0.18 -23.45 10.12
N ILE A 17 0.83 -22.31 9.85
CA ILE A 17 0.24 -21.22 9.08
C ILE A 17 0.25 -21.57 7.59
N THR A 18 -0.94 -21.73 7.01
CA THR A 18 -1.11 -22.04 5.59
C THR A 18 -1.68 -20.84 4.83
N PRO A 19 -0.95 -20.28 3.83
CA PRO A 19 -1.49 -19.26 2.94
C PRO A 19 -2.65 -19.81 2.11
N LEU A 20 -3.78 -19.09 2.06
CA LEU A 20 -4.99 -19.55 1.35
C LEU A 20 -5.24 -18.83 0.02
N TYR A 21 -4.78 -17.59 -0.11
CA TYR A 21 -4.98 -16.78 -1.30
C TYR A 21 -3.86 -15.76 -1.47
N MET A 22 -3.63 -15.35 -2.72
CA MET A 22 -2.77 -14.23 -3.05
C MET A 22 -3.61 -12.98 -3.29
N ARG A 23 -3.07 -11.83 -2.92
CA ARG A 23 -3.68 -10.52 -3.15
C ARG A 23 -2.67 -9.58 -3.80
N PRO A 24 -2.97 -8.97 -4.95
CA PRO A 24 -2.06 -8.00 -5.56
C PRO A 24 -2.04 -6.71 -4.73
N LEU A 25 -0.96 -5.94 -4.84
CA LEU A 25 -0.99 -4.53 -4.46
C LEU A 25 -1.89 -3.77 -5.45
N ALA A 26 -2.79 -2.96 -4.94
CA ALA A 26 -3.68 -2.10 -5.72
C ALA A 26 -3.42 -0.63 -5.39
N ILE A 27 -3.71 0.22 -6.39
CA ILE A 27 -3.70 1.68 -6.26
C ILE A 27 -5.16 2.12 -6.32
N LEU A 28 -5.72 2.52 -5.18
CA LEU A 28 -7.03 3.15 -5.13
C LEU A 28 -6.87 4.65 -5.40
N VAL A 29 -7.63 5.18 -6.35
CA VAL A 29 -7.63 6.61 -6.72
C VAL A 29 -8.96 7.26 -6.40
N ARG A 30 -9.01 8.59 -6.39
CA ARG A 30 -10.26 9.34 -6.25
C ARG A 30 -11.22 9.07 -7.42
N PRO A 31 -12.55 9.21 -7.21
CA PRO A 31 -13.53 9.10 -8.28
C PRO A 31 -13.15 9.99 -9.48
N GLY A 32 -13.26 9.43 -10.70
CA GLY A 32 -12.86 10.12 -11.93
C GLY A 32 -11.35 10.14 -12.22
N ASN A 33 -10.49 9.68 -11.29
CA ASN A 33 -9.03 9.68 -11.43
C ASN A 33 -8.45 11.02 -11.94
N PRO A 34 -8.62 12.12 -11.19
CA PRO A 34 -8.31 13.47 -11.68
C PRO A 34 -6.82 13.70 -11.99
N LYS A 35 -5.94 12.88 -11.41
CA LYS A 35 -4.49 12.91 -11.67
C LYS A 35 -4.04 11.93 -12.74
N HIS A 36 -4.98 11.20 -13.36
CA HIS A 36 -4.72 10.19 -14.38
C HIS A 36 -3.65 9.16 -13.97
N LEU A 37 -3.65 8.74 -12.71
CA LEU A 37 -2.70 7.76 -12.19
C LEU A 37 -3.05 6.38 -12.77
N ARG A 38 -2.14 5.79 -13.54
CA ARG A 38 -2.32 4.50 -14.22
C ARG A 38 -1.36 3.43 -13.74
N GLY A 39 -0.29 3.81 -13.02
CA GLY A 39 0.61 2.84 -12.42
C GLY A 39 1.68 3.47 -11.54
N VAL A 40 2.66 2.65 -11.17
CA VAL A 40 3.77 3.00 -10.28
C VAL A 40 4.56 4.22 -10.76
N ALA A 41 4.76 4.34 -12.09
CA ALA A 41 5.48 5.46 -12.68
C ALA A 41 4.85 6.81 -12.30
N ASP A 42 3.52 6.88 -12.27
CA ASP A 42 2.79 8.10 -11.98
C ASP A 42 2.86 8.50 -10.50
N LEU A 43 3.06 7.52 -9.60
CA LEU A 43 3.20 7.76 -8.17
C LEU A 43 4.47 8.55 -7.82
N MET A 44 5.45 8.58 -8.74
CA MET A 44 6.70 9.34 -8.59
C MET A 44 6.60 10.78 -9.11
N GLN A 45 5.47 11.17 -9.73
CA GLN A 45 5.31 12.53 -10.25
C GLN A 45 5.27 13.53 -9.08
N PRO A 46 5.95 14.69 -9.18
CA PRO A 46 5.90 15.70 -8.13
C PRO A 46 4.47 16.16 -7.84
N GLY A 47 4.15 16.36 -6.57
CA GLY A 47 2.84 16.85 -6.13
C GLY A 47 1.75 15.79 -6.03
N VAL A 48 2.05 14.51 -6.31
CA VAL A 48 1.17 13.39 -5.96
C VAL A 48 1.24 13.13 -4.46
N ARG A 49 0.08 12.91 -3.84
CA ARG A 49 -0.04 12.67 -2.39
C ARG A 49 -0.54 11.26 -2.12
N LEU A 50 0.30 10.46 -1.49
CA LEU A 50 0.08 9.03 -1.28
C LEU A 50 -0.31 8.72 0.17
N LEU A 51 -1.27 7.82 0.33
CA LEU A 51 -1.54 7.10 1.56
C LEU A 51 -0.99 5.68 1.44
N VAL A 52 -0.20 5.25 2.42
CA VAL A 52 0.36 3.90 2.46
C VAL A 52 -0.01 3.21 3.76
N VAL A 53 -0.19 1.89 3.70
CA VAL A 53 -0.33 1.06 4.90
C VAL A 53 1.04 0.46 5.23
N ASN A 54 1.53 0.71 6.44
CA ASN A 54 2.77 0.14 6.96
C ASN A 54 2.47 -0.56 8.29
N GLY A 55 2.01 -1.80 8.17
CA GLY A 55 1.56 -2.65 9.26
C GLY A 55 0.55 -3.68 8.76
N ALA A 56 0.05 -4.53 9.66
CA ALA A 56 -0.92 -5.58 9.34
C ALA A 56 -0.46 -6.49 8.15
N GLY A 57 0.85 -6.79 8.10
CA GLY A 57 1.46 -7.56 7.02
C GLY A 57 1.63 -6.81 5.69
N GLN A 58 1.66 -5.47 5.71
CA GLN A 58 2.03 -4.62 4.56
C GLN A 58 3.33 -3.84 4.78
N ASN A 59 4.12 -4.19 5.82
CA ASN A 59 5.44 -3.62 6.05
C ASN A 59 6.35 -3.85 4.83
N GLY A 60 7.04 -2.82 4.36
CA GLY A 60 7.98 -2.93 3.23
C GLY A 60 7.34 -2.93 1.83
N VAL A 61 6.00 -3.01 1.72
CA VAL A 61 5.34 -3.25 0.44
C VAL A 61 5.48 -2.07 -0.54
N TRP A 62 5.44 -0.83 -0.05
CA TRP A 62 5.61 0.33 -0.93
C TRP A 62 7.08 0.50 -1.33
N GLU A 63 8.02 0.17 -0.45
CA GLU A 63 9.46 0.19 -0.71
C GLU A 63 9.81 -0.83 -1.80
N ASP A 64 9.35 -2.07 -1.68
CA ASP A 64 9.58 -3.14 -2.65
C ASP A 64 8.97 -2.80 -4.00
N MET A 65 7.77 -2.20 -4.00
CA MET A 65 7.12 -1.72 -5.21
C MET A 65 7.93 -0.60 -5.89
N ALA A 66 8.38 0.40 -5.13
CA ALA A 66 9.14 1.53 -5.66
C ALA A 66 10.55 1.11 -6.10
N GLY A 67 11.18 0.18 -5.37
CA GLY A 67 12.53 -0.32 -5.58
C GLY A 67 12.63 -1.49 -6.55
N ARG A 68 11.52 -2.00 -7.11
CA ARG A 68 11.48 -3.22 -7.93
C ARG A 68 12.50 -3.29 -9.07
N LYS A 69 12.91 -2.13 -9.61
CA LYS A 69 13.90 -2.00 -10.69
C LYS A 69 15.31 -1.66 -10.20
N GLY A 70 15.60 -1.78 -8.91
CA GLY A 70 16.88 -1.45 -8.30
C GLY A 70 17.19 0.06 -8.21
N SER A 71 16.19 0.92 -8.38
CA SER A 71 16.39 2.38 -8.40
C SER A 71 16.16 3.01 -7.03
N MET A 72 17.23 3.48 -6.39
CA MET A 72 17.09 4.27 -5.15
C MET A 72 16.42 5.61 -5.36
N GLU A 73 16.55 6.19 -6.55
CA GLU A 73 15.83 7.42 -6.91
C GLU A 73 14.32 7.20 -6.90
N SER A 74 13.84 6.05 -7.40
CA SER A 74 12.42 5.71 -7.38
C SER A 74 11.89 5.59 -5.96
N VAL A 75 12.62 4.92 -5.06
CA VAL A 75 12.25 4.83 -3.64
C VAL A 75 12.19 6.22 -3.00
N ARG A 76 13.17 7.10 -3.26
CA ARG A 76 13.18 8.48 -2.75
C ARG A 76 12.00 9.30 -3.24
N LYS A 77 11.66 9.21 -4.54
CA LYS A 77 10.53 9.92 -5.15
C LYS A 77 9.20 9.47 -4.57
N VAL A 78 8.97 8.16 -4.45
CA VAL A 78 7.75 7.65 -3.81
C VAL A 78 7.69 8.11 -2.35
N ARG A 79 8.78 7.98 -1.59
CA ARG A 79 8.83 8.42 -0.18
C ARG A 79 8.48 9.89 -0.01
N ALA A 80 8.99 10.75 -0.88
CA ALA A 80 8.70 12.19 -0.86
C ALA A 80 7.22 12.51 -1.11
N ASN A 81 6.52 11.65 -1.83
CA ASN A 81 5.10 11.78 -2.14
C ASN A 81 4.18 11.17 -1.07
N ILE A 82 4.71 10.48 -0.05
CA ILE A 82 3.88 9.90 1.02
C ILE A 82 3.38 10.99 1.96
N ALA A 83 2.08 11.23 1.92
CA ALA A 83 1.39 12.21 2.74
C ALA A 83 0.89 11.63 4.07
N SER A 84 0.79 10.30 4.19
CA SER A 84 0.40 9.63 5.43
C SER A 84 0.78 8.15 5.43
N TYR A 85 1.21 7.66 6.61
CA TYR A 85 1.38 6.23 6.90
C TYR A 85 0.26 5.78 7.85
N ALA A 86 -0.40 4.68 7.52
CA ALA A 86 -1.44 4.08 8.37
C ALA A 86 -1.00 2.69 8.86
N PRO A 87 -1.28 2.32 10.12
CA PRO A 87 -0.87 1.02 10.66
C PRO A 87 -1.68 -0.16 10.12
N ASN A 88 -2.88 0.08 9.57
CA ASN A 88 -3.75 -0.94 8.99
C ASN A 88 -4.78 -0.30 8.05
N SER A 89 -5.53 -1.14 7.32
CA SER A 89 -6.53 -0.67 6.35
C SER A 89 -7.71 0.09 6.97
N ALA A 90 -8.05 -0.16 8.24
CA ALA A 90 -9.14 0.56 8.91
C ALA A 90 -8.74 2.02 9.20
N SER A 91 -7.55 2.24 9.75
CA SER A 91 -6.98 3.58 9.96
C SER A 91 -6.75 4.31 8.64
N ALA A 92 -6.30 3.58 7.61
CA ALA A 92 -6.12 4.14 6.28
C ALA A 92 -7.46 4.58 5.66
N ARG A 93 -8.54 3.79 5.82
CA ARG A 93 -9.88 4.19 5.38
C ARG A 93 -10.35 5.48 6.06
N GLY A 94 -10.15 5.59 7.37
CA GLY A 94 -10.47 6.82 8.10
C GLY A 94 -9.71 8.04 7.56
N THR A 95 -8.40 7.87 7.31
CA THR A 95 -7.55 8.91 6.71
C THR A 95 -8.03 9.27 5.30
N TRP A 96 -8.31 8.28 4.45
CA TRP A 96 -8.78 8.47 3.08
C TRP A 96 -10.09 9.25 3.00
N THR A 97 -11.02 9.00 3.92
CA THR A 97 -12.30 9.72 4.03
C THR A 97 -12.10 11.13 4.55
N ALA A 98 -11.26 11.34 5.56
CA ALA A 98 -11.04 12.66 6.17
C ALA A 98 -10.18 13.60 5.30
N ARG A 99 -9.22 13.04 4.54
CA ARG A 99 -8.22 13.80 3.78
C ARG A 99 -8.44 13.68 2.29
N THR A 100 -9.24 14.58 1.73
CA THR A 100 -9.53 14.63 0.29
C THR A 100 -8.34 15.08 -0.56
N ASP A 101 -7.28 15.61 0.07
CA ASP A 101 -6.04 16.02 -0.57
C ASP A 101 -5.15 14.85 -1.02
N ILE A 102 -5.44 13.62 -0.57
CA ILE A 102 -4.68 12.43 -0.97
C ILE A 102 -5.20 11.90 -2.31
N ASP A 103 -4.30 11.74 -3.28
CA ASP A 103 -4.60 11.35 -4.66
C ASP A 103 -4.72 9.83 -4.82
N ALA A 104 -3.87 9.08 -4.13
CA ALA A 104 -3.80 7.62 -4.24
C ALA A 104 -3.55 6.93 -2.89
N TRP A 105 -4.15 5.75 -2.73
CA TRP A 105 -3.93 4.87 -1.59
C TRP A 105 -3.41 3.51 -2.07
N LEU A 106 -2.21 3.13 -1.60
CA LEU A 106 -1.64 1.79 -1.76
C LEU A 106 -2.27 0.80 -0.77
N MET A 107 -2.99 -0.18 -1.28
CA MET A 107 -3.73 -1.15 -0.47
C MET A 107 -3.69 -2.56 -1.05
N ALA A 108 -3.95 -3.56 -0.21
CA ALA A 108 -4.22 -4.91 -0.67
C ALA A 108 -5.48 -4.94 -1.56
N GLY A 109 -5.34 -5.43 -2.80
CA GLY A 109 -6.42 -5.58 -3.76
C GLY A 109 -7.23 -6.85 -3.53
N THR A 110 -8.52 -6.81 -3.88
CA THR A 110 -9.46 -7.95 -3.75
C THR A 110 -9.80 -8.62 -5.09
N GLY A 111 -9.19 -8.23 -6.21
CA GLY A 111 -9.48 -8.81 -7.52
C GLY A 111 -8.61 -8.27 -8.67
N ARG A 112 -8.59 -9.03 -9.77
CA ARG A 112 -7.74 -8.84 -10.97
C ARG A 112 -7.96 -7.46 -11.61
N TRP A 113 -6.88 -6.74 -11.89
CA TRP A 113 -6.89 -5.63 -12.86
C TRP A 113 -7.44 -6.16 -14.20
N ARG A 114 -8.64 -5.73 -14.60
CA ARG A 114 -9.08 -5.80 -16.00
C ARG A 114 -8.73 -4.45 -16.62
N SER A 115 -7.60 -4.39 -17.31
CA SER A 115 -7.53 -3.49 -18.47
C SER A 115 -8.64 -3.93 -19.44
N GLY A 116 -9.32 -2.95 -20.05
CA GLY A 116 -10.37 -3.20 -21.03
C GLY A 116 -9.98 -4.18 -22.13
#